data_AF-A0AA38U844-F1
#
_entry.id   AF-A0AA38U844-F1
#
_cell.length_a   1.000
_cell.length_b   1.000
_cell.length_c   1.000
_cell.angle_alpha   90.00
_cell.angle_beta   90.00
_cell.angle_gamma   90.00
#
_symmetry.space_group_name_H-M   'P 1'
#
loop_
_entity.id
_entity.type
_entity.pdbx_description
1 polymer ?
#
loop_
_entity_poly.entity_id
_entity_poly.type
_entity_poly.pdbx_seq_one_letter_code
_entity_poly.pdbx_strand_id
1 'polypeptide(L)'
;MQSPSVFALDAKRSSRILSKLSSQAYIRSISSKDRSGWVYVFYEVGSHGGVFKVGRTNNLRRRMSEWEATCSGKQRIWLGALWTPFAHKTEYLTHLELEARCVCRPRFLCDCGAVHIEKFIFAGDPLEVYEGSIKPVIQRVVTSVFADALASGPRRNRVIPTLSKPEVSTSTDSL
;
A
#
# COMPACT_ATOMS: atom_id res chain seq x y z
N MET A 1 10.06 -8.88 28.46
CA MET A 1 10.09 -7.45 28.84
C MET A 1 10.84 -6.70 27.74
N GLN A 2 10.17 -5.87 26.95
CA GLN A 2 10.81 -5.08 25.88
C GLN A 2 11.38 -3.77 26.46
N SER A 3 12.52 -3.31 25.93
CA SER A 3 13.31 -2.22 26.51
C SER A 3 12.65 -0.82 26.36
N PRO A 4 12.82 0.09 27.34
CA PRO A 4 12.27 1.45 27.31
C PRO A 4 12.66 2.29 26.08
N SER A 5 13.76 1.92 25.40
CA SER A 5 14.27 2.61 24.21
C SER A 5 13.40 2.43 22.95
N VAL A 6 12.67 1.32 22.83
CA VAL A 6 11.83 1.02 21.65
C VAL A 6 10.59 1.92 21.64
N PHE A 7 9.93 2.10 22.80
CA PHE A 7 8.74 2.95 22.93
C PHE A 7 9.01 4.43 22.61
N ALA A 8 10.18 4.95 22.98
CA ALA A 8 10.56 6.33 22.68
C ALA A 8 10.86 6.57 21.18
N LEU A 9 11.34 5.54 20.47
CA LEU A 9 11.53 5.58 19.02
C LEU A 9 10.20 5.52 18.27
N ASP A 10 9.26 4.69 18.74
CA ASP A 10 7.90 4.60 18.18
C ASP A 10 7.10 5.89 18.38
N ALA A 11 7.15 6.52 19.55
CA ALA A 11 6.45 7.78 19.81
C ALA A 11 6.97 8.93 18.92
N LYS A 12 8.30 9.07 18.77
CA LYS A 12 8.91 10.09 17.90
C LYS A 12 8.62 9.84 16.42
N ARG A 13 8.61 8.57 16.00
CA ARG A 13 8.27 8.15 14.63
C ARG A 13 6.81 8.45 14.32
N SER A 14 5.90 8.07 15.20
CA SER A 14 4.47 8.37 15.10
C SER A 14 4.21 9.88 15.07
N SER A 15 4.85 10.67 15.94
CA SER A 15 4.72 12.14 15.93
C SER A 15 5.15 12.78 14.60
N ARG A 16 6.29 12.35 14.02
CA ARG A 16 6.75 12.85 12.71
C ARG A 16 5.81 12.47 11.57
N ILE A 17 5.23 11.27 11.62
CA ILE A 17 4.29 10.81 10.59
C ILE A 17 2.94 11.51 10.74
N LEU A 18 2.44 11.68 11.96
CA LEU A 18 1.25 12.47 12.24
C LEU A 18 1.43 13.92 11.77
N SER A 19 2.62 14.51 11.99
CA SER A 19 2.99 15.81 11.43
C SER A 19 2.99 15.82 9.89
N LYS A 20 3.45 14.74 9.24
CA LYS A 20 3.38 14.62 7.77
C LYS A 20 1.94 14.45 7.27
N LEU A 21 1.12 13.68 7.98
CA LEU A 21 -0.30 13.47 7.68
C LEU A 21 -1.11 14.75 7.92
N SER A 22 -0.72 15.59 8.88
CA SER A 22 -1.32 16.91 9.10
C SER A 22 -0.73 18.03 8.22
N SER A 23 0.44 17.80 7.60
CA SER A 23 1.06 18.76 6.68
C SER A 23 0.43 18.77 5.28
N GLN A 24 0.71 19.85 4.52
CA GLN A 24 0.36 20.02 3.10
C GLN A 24 0.75 18.85 2.16
N ALA A 25 1.56 17.88 2.60
CA ALA A 25 1.79 16.64 1.84
C ALA A 25 0.53 15.76 1.71
N TYR A 26 -0.39 15.80 2.69
CA TYR A 26 -1.75 15.25 2.59
C TYR A 26 -2.57 16.01 1.53
N ILE A 27 -2.35 17.32 1.47
CA ILE A 27 -2.89 18.29 0.50
C ILE A 27 -2.11 18.27 -0.83
N ARG A 28 -1.48 17.15 -1.21
CA ARG A 28 -1.04 17.02 -2.61
C ARG A 28 -2.27 16.87 -3.47
N SER A 29 -2.52 17.87 -4.32
CA SER A 29 -3.59 17.79 -5.30
C SER A 29 -3.37 16.61 -6.23
N ILE A 30 -4.45 15.94 -6.62
CA ILE A 30 -4.40 14.79 -7.52
C ILE A 30 -3.75 15.21 -8.84
N SER A 31 -2.61 14.61 -9.16
CA SER A 31 -1.81 14.90 -10.33
C SER A 31 -2.22 14.05 -11.53
N SER A 32 -1.76 14.40 -12.74
CA SER A 32 -1.91 13.57 -13.95
C SER A 32 -1.22 12.21 -13.86
N LYS A 33 -0.34 12.01 -12.88
CA LYS A 33 0.35 10.74 -12.61
C LYS A 33 -0.47 9.80 -11.74
N ASP A 34 -1.53 10.28 -11.08
CA ASP A 34 -2.44 9.48 -10.26
C ASP A 34 -3.44 8.76 -11.16
N ARG A 35 -2.95 7.72 -11.85
CA ARG A 35 -3.77 6.83 -12.68
C ARG A 35 -4.55 5.85 -11.81
N SER A 36 -5.61 5.30 -12.40
CA SER A 36 -6.34 4.18 -11.83
C SER A 36 -5.46 2.94 -11.76
N GLY A 37 -5.75 2.09 -10.78
CA GLY A 37 -5.02 0.87 -10.56
C GLY A 37 -5.42 0.19 -9.26
N TRP A 38 -4.53 -0.65 -8.78
CA TRP A 38 -4.73 -1.50 -7.63
C TRP A 38 -3.67 -1.20 -6.59
N VAL A 39 -4.07 -1.07 -5.34
CA VAL A 39 -3.18 -1.17 -4.17
C VAL A 39 -3.30 -2.60 -3.65
N TYR A 40 -2.19 -3.33 -3.61
CA TYR A 40 -2.16 -4.74 -3.28
C TYR A 40 -1.30 -5.02 -2.04
N VAL A 41 -1.53 -6.17 -1.43
CA VAL A 41 -0.81 -6.65 -0.25
C VAL A 41 -0.34 -8.08 -0.47
N PHE A 42 0.95 -8.31 -0.20
CA PHE A 42 1.52 -9.63 -0.01
C PHE A 42 2.07 -9.78 1.40
N TYR A 43 2.17 -11.03 1.84
CA TYR A 43 2.96 -11.41 2.99
C TYR A 43 4.15 -12.27 2.54
N GLU A 44 5.36 -11.83 2.88
CA GLU A 44 6.60 -12.58 2.67
C GLU A 44 6.91 -13.37 3.95
N VAL A 45 6.85 -14.70 3.88
CA VAL A 45 7.11 -15.58 5.03
C VAL A 45 8.61 -15.55 5.34
N GLY A 46 8.95 -15.41 6.62
CA GLY A 46 10.32 -15.40 7.10
C GLY A 46 10.50 -16.25 8.36
N SER A 47 11.73 -16.70 8.60
CA SER A 47 12.09 -17.65 9.67
C SER A 47 11.82 -17.14 11.09
N HIS A 48 11.74 -15.81 11.26
CA HIS A 48 11.54 -15.15 12.55
C HIS A 48 10.35 -14.17 12.51
N GLY A 49 9.36 -14.47 11.67
CA GLY A 49 8.26 -13.58 11.33
C GLY A 49 8.37 -13.07 9.90
N GLY A 50 7.22 -12.79 9.30
CA GLY A 50 7.13 -12.32 7.92
C GLY A 50 6.93 -10.81 7.79
N VAL A 51 6.97 -10.37 6.55
CA VAL A 51 6.93 -8.95 6.18
C VAL A 51 5.78 -8.70 5.23
N PHE A 52 4.95 -7.71 5.54
CA PHE A 52 3.92 -7.24 4.62
C PHE A 52 4.54 -6.33 3.57
N LYS A 53 4.17 -6.55 2.33
CA LYS A 53 4.56 -5.69 1.23
C LYS A 53 3.32 -5.08 0.60
N VAL A 54 3.22 -3.76 0.66
CA VAL A 54 2.08 -3.00 0.16
C VAL A 54 2.54 -2.18 -1.03
N GLY A 55 1.99 -2.42 -2.21
CA GLY A 55 2.42 -1.70 -3.42
C GLY A 55 1.26 -1.38 -4.33
N ARG A 56 1.56 -0.76 -5.48
CA ARG A 56 0.56 -0.51 -6.52
C ARG A 56 0.89 -1.11 -7.88
N THR A 57 -0.15 -1.36 -8.67
CA THR A 57 -0.02 -1.79 -10.07
C THR A 57 -1.25 -1.40 -10.89
N ASN A 58 -1.08 -1.23 -12.19
CA ASN A 58 -2.19 -1.16 -13.15
C ASN A 58 -2.55 -2.54 -13.75
N ASN A 59 -1.72 -3.55 -13.50
CA ASN A 59 -1.91 -4.91 -13.99
C ASN A 59 -1.55 -5.90 -12.87
N LEU A 60 -2.57 -6.51 -12.26
CA LEU A 60 -2.41 -7.46 -11.16
C LEU A 60 -1.69 -8.73 -11.61
N ARG A 61 -2.11 -9.30 -12.75
CA ARG A 61 -1.54 -10.54 -13.28
C ARG A 61 -0.04 -10.42 -13.53
N ARG A 62 0.38 -9.37 -14.24
CA ARG A 62 1.80 -9.08 -14.47
C ARG A 62 2.54 -8.92 -13.15
N ARG A 63 1.96 -8.19 -12.19
CA ARG A 63 2.64 -7.92 -10.91
C ARG A 63 2.80 -9.18 -10.05
N MET A 64 1.82 -10.08 -10.06
CA MET A 64 1.92 -11.39 -9.40
C MET A 64 3.07 -12.21 -10.00
N SER A 65 3.21 -12.23 -11.33
CA SER A 65 4.29 -12.99 -12.00
C SER A 65 5.69 -12.37 -11.84
N GLU A 66 5.84 -11.05 -11.92
CA GLU A 66 7.14 -10.38 -11.82
C GLU A 66 7.85 -10.61 -10.49
N TRP A 67 7.08 -10.84 -9.44
CA TRP A 67 7.60 -10.94 -8.09
C TRP A 67 8.31 -12.24 -7.79
N GLU A 68 7.93 -13.33 -8.45
CA GLU A 68 8.70 -14.57 -8.41
C GLU A 68 10.08 -14.37 -9.06
N ALA A 69 10.13 -13.60 -10.16
CA ALA A 69 11.36 -13.37 -10.91
C ALA A 69 12.35 -12.40 -10.25
N THR A 70 11.86 -11.34 -9.59
CA THR A 70 12.74 -10.24 -9.14
C THR A 70 13.45 -10.53 -7.82
N CYS A 71 12.81 -11.27 -6.92
CA CYS A 71 13.34 -11.58 -5.59
C CYS A 71 13.13 -13.08 -5.32
N SER A 72 14.00 -13.93 -5.87
CA SER A 72 13.90 -15.39 -5.77
C SER A 72 13.99 -15.92 -4.34
N GLY A 73 13.45 -17.11 -4.10
CA GLY A 73 13.70 -17.88 -2.87
C GLY A 73 12.87 -17.48 -1.64
N LYS A 74 11.87 -16.60 -1.77
CA LYS A 74 10.99 -16.23 -0.64
C LYS A 74 9.58 -16.73 -0.87
N GLN A 75 9.04 -17.43 0.10
CA GLN A 75 7.63 -17.84 0.10
C GLN A 75 6.76 -16.60 0.32
N ARG A 76 5.78 -16.39 -0.56
CA ARG A 76 4.91 -15.22 -0.51
C ARG A 76 3.46 -15.63 -0.67
N ILE A 77 2.60 -14.95 0.07
CA ILE A 77 1.16 -15.16 0.08
C ILE A 77 0.49 -13.88 -0.43
N TRP A 78 -0.34 -14.01 -1.45
CA TRP A 78 -1.20 -12.93 -1.92
C TRP A 78 -2.37 -12.77 -0.96
N LEU A 79 -2.49 -11.60 -0.33
CA LEU A 79 -3.56 -11.34 0.64
C LEU A 79 -4.74 -10.59 0.02
N GLY A 80 -4.48 -9.75 -0.99
CA GLY A 80 -5.55 -9.10 -1.74
C GLY A 80 -5.11 -7.82 -2.43
N ALA A 81 -6.06 -7.20 -3.12
CA ALA A 81 -5.90 -5.89 -3.73
C ALA A 81 -7.22 -5.13 -3.77
N LEU A 82 -7.10 -3.80 -3.65
CA LEU A 82 -8.21 -2.87 -3.74
C LEU A 82 -7.99 -1.93 -4.92
N TRP A 83 -9.02 -1.80 -5.75
CA TRP A 83 -9.00 -0.86 -6.87
C TRP A 83 -9.18 0.57 -6.37
N THR A 84 -8.54 1.52 -7.04
CA THR A 84 -8.68 2.96 -6.79
C THR A 84 -8.42 3.74 -8.08
N PRO A 85 -9.15 4.85 -8.31
CA PRO A 85 -8.89 5.72 -9.45
C PRO A 85 -7.57 6.51 -9.31
N PHE A 86 -6.96 6.53 -8.13
CA PHE A 86 -5.80 7.36 -7.79
C PHE A 86 -4.70 6.54 -7.12
N ALA A 87 -4.29 5.43 -7.74
CA ALA A 87 -3.48 4.38 -7.11
C ALA A 87 -2.14 4.88 -6.54
N HIS A 88 -1.51 5.87 -7.18
CA HIS A 88 -0.25 6.44 -6.70
C HIS A 88 -0.43 7.25 -5.41
N LYS A 89 -1.36 8.22 -5.37
CA LYS A 89 -1.70 8.95 -4.13
C LYS A 89 -2.21 8.00 -3.04
N THR A 90 -3.07 7.03 -3.37
CA THR A 90 -3.56 6.05 -2.41
C THR A 90 -2.41 5.25 -1.79
N GLU A 91 -1.52 4.66 -2.60
CA GLU A 91 -0.35 3.92 -2.09
C GLU A 91 0.50 4.79 -1.15
N TYR A 92 0.81 6.01 -1.57
CA TYR A 92 1.65 6.92 -0.78
C TYR A 92 1.04 7.19 0.61
N LEU A 93 -0.25 7.53 0.67
CA LEU A 93 -0.93 7.81 1.94
C LEU A 93 -1.09 6.54 2.78
N THR A 94 -1.40 5.41 2.16
CA THR A 94 -1.38 4.10 2.83
C THR A 94 -0.02 3.83 3.45
N HIS A 95 1.08 4.04 2.73
CA HIS A 95 2.43 3.83 3.27
C HIS A 95 2.73 4.72 4.47
N LEU A 96 2.30 5.98 4.46
CA LEU A 96 2.45 6.87 5.60
C LEU A 96 1.66 6.36 6.80
N GLU A 97 0.38 6.03 6.64
CA GLU A 97 -0.44 5.53 7.73
C GLU A 97 0.09 4.20 8.30
N LEU A 98 0.52 3.28 7.44
CA LEU A 98 1.10 2.01 7.88
C LEU A 98 2.44 2.21 8.56
N GLU A 99 3.27 3.16 8.12
CA GLU A 99 4.55 3.45 8.78
C GLU A 99 4.37 3.90 10.23
N ALA A 100 3.26 4.57 10.56
CA ALA A 100 2.93 4.97 11.94
C ALA A 100 2.41 3.83 12.81
N ARG A 101 1.95 2.73 12.21
CA ARG A 101 1.30 1.60 12.91
C ARG A 101 2.18 0.37 13.00
N CYS A 102 3.10 0.20 12.04
CA CYS A 102 3.96 -0.97 11.97
C CYS A 102 5.07 -0.90 13.03
N VAL A 103 5.46 -2.06 13.55
CA VAL A 103 6.61 -2.22 14.45
C VAL A 103 7.88 -1.71 13.77
N CYS A 104 8.09 -2.07 12.51
CA CYS A 104 9.28 -1.66 11.77
C CYS A 104 8.98 -1.49 10.29
N ARG A 105 9.62 -0.51 9.65
CA ARG A 105 9.67 -0.33 8.19
C ARG A 105 11.09 -0.57 7.73
N PRO A 106 11.47 -1.81 7.38
CA PRO A 106 12.85 -2.12 7.00
C PRO A 106 13.29 -1.34 5.77
N ARG A 107 14.54 -0.85 5.79
CA ARG A 107 15.19 -0.12 4.69
C ARG A 107 16.57 -0.69 4.36
N PHE A 108 16.72 -2.01 4.45
CA PHE A 108 17.96 -2.69 4.09
C PHE A 108 17.98 -3.06 2.61
N LEU A 109 19.19 -3.27 2.08
CA LEU A 109 19.41 -3.75 0.73
C LEU A 109 18.88 -5.18 0.60
N CYS A 110 17.96 -5.40 -0.32
CA CYS A 110 17.48 -6.73 -0.66
C CYS A 110 18.50 -7.45 -1.53
N ASP A 111 18.41 -8.77 -1.60
CA ASP A 111 19.27 -9.63 -2.44
C ASP A 111 19.16 -9.28 -3.93
N CYS A 112 18.07 -8.63 -4.35
CA CYS A 112 17.89 -8.09 -5.69
C CYS A 112 18.65 -6.76 -5.94
N GLY A 113 19.44 -6.28 -4.98
CA GLY A 113 20.19 -5.02 -5.08
C GLY A 113 19.37 -3.74 -4.87
N ALA A 114 18.09 -3.85 -4.50
CA ALA A 114 17.21 -2.71 -4.27
C ALA A 114 16.81 -2.55 -2.79
N VAL A 115 16.59 -1.31 -2.35
CA VAL A 115 15.99 -1.02 -1.05
C VAL A 115 14.46 -0.96 -1.21
N HIS A 116 13.77 -1.98 -0.72
CA HIS A 116 12.30 -2.02 -0.77
C HIS A 116 11.68 -1.19 0.36
N ILE A 117 11.33 0.06 0.06
CA ILE A 117 10.63 0.95 1.00
C ILE A 117 9.19 0.52 1.28
N GLU A 118 8.65 -0.40 0.50
CA GLU A 118 7.24 -0.80 0.52
C GLU A 118 6.96 -1.98 1.46
N LYS A 119 7.90 -2.28 2.37
CA LYS A 119 7.86 -3.38 3.34
C LYS A 119 7.56 -2.90 4.77
N PHE A 120 6.70 -3.63 5.48
CA PHE A 120 6.20 -3.29 6.82
C PHE A 120 6.16 -4.55 7.70
N ILE A 121 6.65 -4.44 8.93
CA ILE A 121 6.64 -5.50 9.93
C ILE A 121 5.61 -5.17 11.00
N PHE A 122 4.73 -6.10 11.30
CA PHE A 122 3.71 -6.01 12.34
C PHE A 122 3.87 -7.18 13.31
N ALA A 123 3.43 -6.98 14.55
CA ALA A 123 3.28 -8.07 15.51
C ALA A 123 1.89 -8.71 15.36
N GLY A 124 1.79 -10.02 15.59
CA GLY A 124 0.54 -10.77 15.55
C GLY A 124 0.44 -11.73 14.36
N ASP A 125 -0.71 -12.41 14.28
CA ASP A 125 -1.02 -13.33 13.19
C ASP A 125 -1.12 -12.57 11.84
N PRO A 126 -0.56 -13.11 10.74
CA PRO A 126 -0.56 -12.39 9.47
C PRO A 126 -1.95 -12.09 8.89
N LEU A 127 -2.91 -13.00 9.06
CA LEU A 127 -4.26 -12.81 8.55
C LEU A 127 -5.02 -11.79 9.39
N GLU A 128 -4.89 -11.87 10.72
CA GLU A 128 -5.47 -10.88 11.64
C GLU A 128 -4.90 -9.47 11.42
N VAL A 129 -3.59 -9.35 11.22
CA VAL A 129 -2.95 -8.06 10.89
C VAL A 129 -3.47 -7.54 9.56
N TYR A 130 -3.60 -8.41 8.55
CA TYR A 130 -4.11 -7.98 7.26
C TYR A 130 -5.55 -7.47 7.34
N GLU A 131 -6.47 -8.28 7.90
CA GLU A 131 -7.89 -7.96 7.96
C GLU A 131 -8.20 -6.85 8.98
N GLY A 132 -7.51 -6.83 10.12
CA GLY A 132 -7.77 -5.87 11.21
C GLY A 132 -6.99 -4.57 11.12
N SER A 133 -5.80 -4.56 10.50
CA SER A 133 -4.92 -3.37 10.50
C SER A 133 -4.64 -2.81 9.11
N ILE A 134 -4.23 -3.64 8.14
CA ILE A 134 -3.75 -3.16 6.84
C ILE A 134 -4.90 -2.83 5.89
N LYS A 135 -5.81 -3.79 5.67
CA LYS A 135 -6.94 -3.63 4.75
C LYS A 135 -7.86 -2.45 5.14
N PRO A 136 -8.18 -2.20 6.43
CA PRO A 136 -8.96 -1.04 6.81
C PRO A 136 -8.25 0.30 6.54
N VAL A 137 -6.91 0.34 6.64
CA VAL A 137 -6.13 1.52 6.25
C VAL A 137 -6.27 1.79 4.75
N ILE A 138 -6.10 0.76 3.92
CA ILE A 138 -6.24 0.91 2.46
C ILE A 138 -7.66 1.39 2.12
N GLN A 139 -8.70 0.77 2.69
CA GLN A 139 -10.09 1.15 2.46
C GLN A 139 -10.37 2.61 2.83
N ARG A 140 -9.99 3.06 4.03
CA ARG A 140 -10.17 4.46 4.45
C ARG A 140 -9.43 5.43 3.55
N VAL A 141 -8.19 5.13 3.17
CA VAL A 141 -7.40 5.99 2.28
C VAL A 141 -8.02 6.06 0.89
N VAL A 142 -8.50 4.95 0.33
CA VAL A 142 -9.22 4.93 -0.94
C VAL A 142 -10.44 5.86 -0.87
N THR A 143 -11.27 5.70 0.16
CA THR A 143 -12.47 6.52 0.37
C THR A 143 -12.11 8.00 0.50
N SER A 144 -11.11 8.36 1.32
CA SER A 144 -10.70 9.75 1.53
C SER A 144 -10.16 10.38 0.25
N VAL A 145 -9.28 9.69 -0.48
CA VAL A 145 -8.72 10.22 -1.72
C VAL A 145 -9.81 10.41 -2.78
N PHE A 146 -10.79 9.52 -2.83
CA PHE A 146 -11.92 9.65 -3.72
C PHE A 146 -12.83 10.84 -3.36
N ALA A 147 -13.16 11.00 -2.07
CA ALA A 147 -13.94 12.12 -1.59
C ALA A 147 -13.24 13.47 -1.88
N ASP A 148 -11.92 13.56 -1.63
CA ASP A 148 -11.12 14.75 -1.97
C ASP A 148 -11.19 15.08 -3.46
N ALA A 149 -11.18 14.05 -4.32
CA ALA A 149 -11.27 14.23 -5.77
C ALA A 149 -12.61 14.83 -6.20
N LEU A 150 -13.71 14.34 -5.61
CA LEU A 150 -15.04 14.86 -5.87
C LEU A 150 -15.19 16.30 -5.37
N ALA A 151 -14.71 16.58 -4.17
CA ALA A 151 -14.78 17.91 -3.56
C ALA A 151 -13.94 18.96 -4.31
N SER A 152 -12.84 18.56 -4.94
CA SER A 152 -11.96 19.47 -5.71
C SER A 152 -12.54 19.91 -7.06
N GLY A 153 -13.68 19.34 -7.49
CA GLY A 153 -14.33 19.62 -8.76
C GLY A 153 -13.54 19.14 -10.01
N PRO A 154 -14.20 19.05 -11.18
CA PRO A 154 -13.52 18.72 -12.42
C PRO A 154 -12.58 19.86 -12.82
N ARG A 155 -11.26 19.61 -12.78
CA ARG A 155 -10.33 20.43 -13.56
C ARG A 155 -10.72 20.29 -15.04
N ARG A 156 -10.69 21.39 -15.80
CA ARG A 156 -11.29 21.59 -17.14
C ARG A 156 -11.20 20.46 -18.20
N ASN A 157 -10.44 19.37 -17.98
CA ASN A 157 -10.29 18.21 -18.86
C ASN A 157 -10.27 16.84 -18.13
N ARG A 158 -10.91 16.67 -16.96
CA ARG A 158 -10.82 15.41 -16.20
C ARG A 158 -12.19 14.83 -15.83
N VAL A 159 -12.51 13.68 -16.44
CA VAL A 159 -13.59 12.79 -15.99
C VAL A 159 -13.15 12.10 -14.71
N ILE A 160 -13.92 12.22 -13.63
CA ILE A 160 -13.69 11.47 -12.39
C ILE A 160 -14.25 10.05 -12.60
N PRO A 161 -13.41 8.99 -12.58
CA PRO A 161 -13.91 7.62 -12.73
C PRO A 161 -14.80 7.24 -11.56
N THR A 162 -15.85 6.45 -11.80
CA THR A 162 -16.66 5.85 -10.74
C THR A 162 -15.84 4.84 -9.93
N LEU A 163 -16.23 4.59 -8.67
CA LEU A 163 -15.54 3.62 -7.79
C LEU A 163 -15.70 2.15 -8.24
N SER A 164 -16.41 1.92 -9.33
CA SER A 164 -16.65 0.59 -9.89
C SER A 164 -15.40 0.02 -10.54
N LYS A 165 -15.11 -1.24 -10.22
CA LYS A 165 -14.04 -2.04 -10.83
C LYS A 165 -14.22 -2.05 -12.36
N PRO A 166 -13.15 -1.89 -13.18
CA PRO A 166 -13.27 -2.17 -14.60
C PRO A 166 -13.63 -3.64 -14.77
N GLU A 167 -14.71 -3.90 -15.50
CA GLU A 167 -15.10 -5.27 -15.86
C GLU A 167 -13.91 -5.94 -16.53
N VAL A 168 -13.49 -7.07 -15.98
CA VAL A 168 -12.52 -7.94 -16.64
C VAL A 168 -13.30 -8.56 -17.78
N SER A 169 -13.11 -8.03 -18.99
CA SER A 169 -13.58 -8.67 -20.21
C SER A 169 -12.91 -10.04 -20.30
N THR A 170 -13.64 -11.10 -19.93
CA THR A 170 -13.24 -12.46 -20.25
C THR A 170 -13.58 -12.68 -21.72
N SER A 171 -12.65 -12.34 -22.61
CA SER A 171 -12.68 -12.86 -23.97
C SER A 171 -12.32 -14.34 -23.88
N THR A 172 -13.35 -15.20 -23.80
CA THR A 172 -13.22 -16.61 -24.14
C THR A 172 -13.07 -16.70 -25.65
N ASP A 173 -11.83 -16.66 -26.14
CA ASP A 173 -11.53 -17.16 -27.48
C ASP A 173 -11.22 -18.65 -27.36
N SER A 174 -12.13 -19.40 -27.97
CA SER A 174 -12.18 -20.84 -28.10
C SER A 174 -10.91 -21.43 -28.73
N LEU A 175 -10.48 -22.59 -28.22
CA LEU A 175 -9.79 -23.62 -28.99
C LEU A 175 -10.62 -24.90 -28.93
#